data_AF-A0A1Q6R2F9-F1
#
_entry.id   AF-A0A1Q6R2F9-F1
#
_cell.length_a   1.000
_cell.length_b   1.000
_cell.length_c   1.000
_cell.angle_alpha   90.00
_cell.angle_beta   90.00
_cell.angle_gamma   90.00
#
_symmetry.space_group_name_H-M   'P 1'
#
loop_
_entity.id
_entity.type
_entity.pdbx_description
1 polymer ?
#
loop_
_entity_poly.entity_id
_entity_poly.type
_entity_poly.pdbx_seq_one_letter_code
_entity_poly.pdbx_strand_id
1 'polypeptide(L)'
;MNGQEYLQQLEQRLAHYYDKKPLPQTPAFVLAAELNAADEGYFIVPNLKTYSVQHNEYLYAAHFDKKLTANMAAPYLQFTKDAMAALKTTTEHMSSIYALVLICEQGVEEKAIADLQKLRQHKDYCFTLKGWSDLALYLVDIPAQKLYCNKAGVKEKAIFEFAKA
;
A
#
# COMPACT_ATOMS: atom_id res chain seq x y z
N MET A 1 6.07 0.42 22.15
CA MET A 1 6.68 0.69 20.83
C MET A 1 6.12 2.01 20.34
N ASN A 2 6.96 2.97 19.93
CA ASN A 2 6.53 4.21 19.26
C ASN A 2 6.49 4.02 17.74
N GLY A 3 5.99 5.02 17.00
CA GLY A 3 5.88 4.96 15.54
C GLY A 3 7.22 4.89 14.80
N GLN A 4 8.29 5.47 15.35
CA GLN A 4 9.63 5.36 14.77
C GLN A 4 10.20 3.94 14.88
N GLU A 5 10.03 3.30 16.03
CA GLU A 5 10.40 1.89 16.25
C GLU A 5 9.58 0.96 15.35
N TYR A 6 8.27 1.23 15.20
CA TYR A 6 7.42 0.51 14.27
C TYR A 6 7.92 0.65 12.83
N LEU A 7 8.23 1.88 12.40
CA LEU A 7 8.75 2.16 11.06
C LEU A 7 10.05 1.40 10.80
N GLN A 8 10.99 1.40 11.76
CA GLN A 8 12.24 0.67 11.63
C GLN A 8 12.01 -0.85 11.47
N GLN A 9 11.09 -1.43 12.24
CA GLN A 9 10.72 -2.84 12.07
C GLN A 9 10.07 -3.10 10.72
N LEU A 10 9.18 -2.21 10.27
CA LEU A 10 8.55 -2.31 8.95
C LEU A 10 9.60 -2.28 7.84
N GLU A 11 10.54 -1.34 7.88
CA GLU A 11 11.64 -1.27 6.91
C GLU A 11 12.48 -2.55 6.88
N GLN A 12 12.79 -3.15 8.04
CA GLN A 12 13.53 -4.41 8.11
C GLN A 12 12.76 -5.57 7.46
N ARG A 13 11.44 -5.65 7.66
CA ARG A 13 10.59 -6.67 7.03
C ARG A 13 10.52 -6.49 5.52
N LEU A 14 10.45 -5.24 5.05
CA LEU A 14 10.35 -4.91 3.63
C LEU A 14 11.68 -5.02 2.88
N ALA A 15 12.81 -4.84 3.56
CA ALA A 15 14.15 -4.76 2.93
C ALA A 15 14.54 -5.97 2.08
N HIS A 16 13.92 -7.14 2.30
CA HIS A 16 14.19 -8.33 1.48
C HIS A 16 13.44 -8.32 0.14
N TYR A 17 12.30 -7.63 0.05
CA TYR A 17 11.38 -7.72 -1.08
C TYR A 17 11.20 -6.39 -1.82
N TYR A 18 11.34 -5.25 -1.14
CA TYR A 18 11.05 -3.93 -1.70
C TYR A 18 12.34 -3.12 -1.89
N ASP A 19 12.40 -2.45 -3.04
CA ASP A 19 13.38 -1.42 -3.31
C ASP A 19 12.91 -0.09 -2.73
N LYS A 20 13.71 0.55 -1.86
CA LYS A 20 13.42 1.91 -1.37
C LYS A 20 13.45 2.91 -2.53
N LYS A 21 12.50 3.85 -2.52
CA LYS A 21 12.36 4.91 -3.54
C LYS A 21 12.48 6.30 -2.91
N PRO A 22 12.81 7.32 -3.71
CA PRO A 22 12.74 8.71 -3.26
C PRO A 22 11.33 9.06 -2.78
N LEU A 23 11.25 9.84 -1.70
CA LEU A 23 9.98 10.28 -1.15
C LEU A 23 9.31 11.30 -2.09
N PRO A 24 7.98 11.22 -2.28
CA PRO A 24 7.22 12.29 -2.92
C PRO A 24 7.39 13.61 -2.17
N GLN A 25 7.34 14.74 -2.90
CA GLN A 25 7.44 16.08 -2.29
C GLN A 25 6.22 16.43 -1.43
N THR A 26 5.02 15.99 -1.84
CA THR A 26 3.77 16.22 -1.13
C THR A 26 2.76 15.10 -1.41
N PRO A 27 1.98 14.64 -0.42
CA PRO A 27 2.11 14.96 1.02
C PRO A 27 3.37 14.34 1.65
N ALA A 28 3.63 14.65 2.93
CA ALA A 28 4.86 14.22 3.61
C ALA A 28 4.83 12.72 3.94
N PHE A 29 5.66 11.94 3.25
CA PHE A 29 5.88 10.53 3.55
C PHE A 29 7.19 10.33 4.31
N VAL A 30 7.27 9.24 5.09
CA VAL A 30 8.48 8.80 5.79
C VAL A 30 9.10 7.56 5.15
N LEU A 31 8.37 6.87 4.28
CA LEU A 31 8.86 5.74 3.49
C LEU A 31 8.14 5.69 2.14
N ALA A 32 8.90 5.42 1.09
CA ALA A 32 8.41 5.00 -0.22
C ALA A 32 9.22 3.79 -0.67
N ALA A 33 8.55 2.74 -1.15
CA ALA A 33 9.20 1.53 -1.62
C ALA A 33 8.36 0.83 -2.69
N GLU A 34 9.01 0.07 -3.58
CA GLU A 34 8.32 -0.69 -4.62
C GLU A 34 8.76 -2.14 -4.62
N LEU A 35 7.80 -3.03 -4.83
CA LEU A 35 8.04 -4.42 -5.19
C LEU A 35 7.57 -4.59 -6.64
N ASN A 36 8.51 -4.93 -7.53
CA ASN A 36 8.20 -5.28 -8.91
C ASN A 36 8.38 -6.79 -9.06
N ALA A 37 7.31 -7.56 -8.89
CA ALA A 37 7.33 -8.99 -9.15
C ALA A 37 7.03 -9.21 -10.64
N ALA A 38 8.08 -9.53 -11.40
CA ALA A 38 7.94 -10.11 -12.73
C ALA A 38 8.08 -11.64 -12.57
N ASP A 39 6.96 -12.36 -12.63
CA ASP A 39 7.00 -13.83 -12.68
C ASP A 39 7.50 -14.27 -14.06
N GLU A 40 8.82 -14.39 -14.21
CA GLU A 40 9.43 -15.11 -15.33
C GLU A 40 9.63 -16.57 -14.91
N GLY A 41 8.65 -17.45 -15.20
CA GLY A 41 8.76 -18.86 -14.80
C GLY A 41 7.76 -19.85 -15.41
N TYR A 42 8.15 -20.44 -16.55
CA TYR A 42 7.83 -21.79 -17.05
C TYR A 42 6.38 -22.23 -17.33
N PHE A 43 6.06 -22.45 -18.61
CA PHE A 43 5.15 -23.53 -19.02
C PHE A 43 5.71 -24.34 -20.21
N ILE A 44 5.75 -25.66 -20.05
CA ILE A 44 5.95 -26.65 -21.11
C ILE A 44 4.67 -26.71 -21.95
N VAL A 45 4.49 -25.78 -22.89
CA VAL A 45 3.55 -25.94 -24.01
C VAL A 45 4.07 -25.14 -25.21
N PRO A 46 4.25 -25.73 -26.40
CA PRO A 46 5.13 -25.16 -27.43
C PRO A 46 4.58 -23.94 -28.19
N ASN A 47 3.43 -23.37 -27.81
CA ASN A 47 2.72 -22.42 -28.67
C ASN A 47 1.78 -21.44 -27.95
N LEU A 48 2.12 -20.98 -26.75
CA LEU A 48 1.44 -19.83 -26.14
C LEU A 48 2.47 -18.70 -25.97
N LYS A 49 2.24 -17.56 -26.65
CA LYS A 49 3.04 -16.36 -26.46
C LYS A 49 3.09 -16.03 -24.97
N THR A 50 4.29 -15.88 -24.46
CA THR A 50 4.67 -15.51 -23.10
C THR A 50 3.91 -14.26 -22.65
N TYR A 51 2.90 -14.42 -21.80
CA TYR A 51 2.35 -13.31 -21.02
C TYR A 51 3.14 -13.25 -19.73
N SER A 52 4.18 -12.42 -19.67
CA SER A 52 4.78 -12.04 -18.39
C SER A 52 3.67 -11.35 -17.58
N VAL A 53 3.36 -11.87 -16.40
CA VAL A 53 2.36 -11.28 -15.52
C VAL A 53 3.08 -10.36 -14.56
N GLN A 54 2.83 -9.05 -14.66
CA GLN A 54 3.42 -8.08 -13.74
C GLN A 54 2.44 -7.78 -12.60
N HIS A 55 2.92 -8.05 -11.38
CA HIS A 55 2.29 -7.64 -10.13
C HIS A 55 3.20 -6.62 -9.45
N ASN A 56 2.76 -5.37 -9.40
CA ASN A 56 3.54 -4.31 -8.76
C ASN A 56 2.89 -3.88 -7.46
N GLU A 57 3.70 -3.63 -6.44
CA GLU A 57 3.25 -2.98 -5.22
C GLU A 57 4.01 -1.68 -4.99
N TYR A 58 3.25 -0.62 -4.73
CA TYR A 58 3.76 0.71 -4.41
C TYR A 58 3.41 1.02 -2.97
N LEU A 59 4.41 1.02 -2.10
CA LEU A 59 4.26 1.24 -0.67
C LEU A 59 4.62 2.67 -0.31
N TYR A 60 3.73 3.33 0.43
CA TYR A 60 3.93 4.65 0.98
C TYR A 60 3.53 4.67 2.45
N ALA A 61 4.44 5.11 3.33
CA ALA A 61 4.12 5.27 4.76
C ALA A 61 4.20 6.75 5.17
N ALA A 62 3.19 7.19 5.92
CA ALA A 62 3.13 8.52 6.52
C ALA A 62 3.03 8.39 8.05
N HIS A 63 3.57 9.38 8.76
CA HIS A 63 3.58 9.43 10.21
C HIS A 63 2.77 10.63 10.71
N PHE A 64 2.00 10.43 11.78
CA PHE A 64 1.13 11.43 12.38
C PHE A 64 1.37 11.50 13.89
N ASP A 65 1.84 12.67 14.35
CA ASP A 65 2.01 12.97 15.78
C ASP A 65 0.69 13.22 16.51
N LYS A 66 -0.36 13.59 15.77
CA LYS A 66 -1.70 13.88 16.30
C LYS A 66 -2.65 12.74 16.00
N LYS A 67 -3.74 12.66 16.78
CA LYS A 67 -4.80 11.69 16.56
C LYS A 67 -5.33 11.79 15.13
N LEU A 68 -5.31 10.69 14.38
CA LEU A 68 -5.64 10.70 12.96
C LEU A 68 -7.14 10.90 12.75
N THR A 69 -7.47 11.89 11.92
CA THR A 69 -8.84 12.15 11.43
C THR A 69 -8.95 11.82 9.94
N ALA A 70 -10.17 11.64 9.44
CA ALA A 70 -10.39 11.40 8.00
C ALA A 70 -9.89 12.56 7.12
N ASN A 71 -10.01 13.81 7.60
CA ASN A 71 -9.52 14.99 6.88
C ASN A 71 -7.98 15.00 6.77
N MET A 72 -7.27 14.52 7.79
CA MET A 72 -5.82 14.39 7.76
C MET A 72 -5.34 13.31 6.79
N ALA A 73 -6.12 12.23 6.61
CA ALA A 73 -5.82 11.18 5.63
C ALA A 73 -6.11 11.60 4.18
N ALA A 74 -7.01 12.58 3.97
CA ALA A 74 -7.51 12.94 2.64
C ALA A 74 -6.42 13.31 1.60
N PRO A 75 -5.36 14.08 1.93
CA PRO A 75 -4.29 14.37 0.97
C PRO A 75 -3.53 13.12 0.50
N TYR A 76 -3.31 12.15 1.40
CA TYR A 76 -2.63 10.90 1.10
C TYR A 76 -3.50 9.98 0.23
N LEU A 77 -4.80 9.95 0.50
CA LEU A 77 -5.79 9.26 -0.33
C LEU A 77 -5.94 9.88 -1.72
N GLN A 78 -5.76 11.19 -1.84
CA GLN A 78 -5.77 11.87 -3.13
C GLN A 78 -4.48 11.56 -3.90
N PHE A 79 -3.32 11.59 -3.22
CA PHE A 79 -2.04 11.18 -3.80
C PHE A 79 -2.11 9.78 -4.42
N THR A 80 -2.67 8.79 -3.71
CA THR A 80 -2.79 7.43 -4.25
C THR A 80 -3.71 7.35 -5.47
N LYS A 81 -4.80 8.12 -5.49
CA LYS A 81 -5.67 8.23 -6.69
C LYS A 81 -4.91 8.81 -7.87
N ASP A 82 -4.15 9.87 -7.65
CA ASP A 82 -3.40 10.55 -8.71
C ASP A 82 -2.27 9.65 -9.23
N ALA A 83 -1.58 8.94 -8.34
CA ALA A 83 -0.55 7.96 -8.70
C ALA A 83 -1.14 6.81 -9.54
N MET A 84 -2.28 6.24 -9.14
CA MET A 84 -3.02 5.26 -9.96
C MET A 84 -3.42 5.85 -11.31
N ALA A 85 -3.86 7.11 -11.37
CA ALA A 85 -4.23 7.75 -12.62
C ALA A 85 -3.04 7.94 -13.58
N ALA A 86 -1.86 8.20 -13.02
CA ALA A 86 -0.61 8.40 -13.77
C ALA A 86 0.11 7.09 -14.13
N LEU A 87 -0.26 5.95 -13.51
CA LEU A 87 0.37 4.66 -13.78
C LEU A 87 0.23 4.29 -15.26
N LYS A 88 1.38 4.18 -15.93
CA LYS A 88 1.46 3.71 -17.31
C LYS A 88 1.45 2.20 -17.30
N THR A 89 0.37 1.60 -17.80
CA THR A 89 0.23 0.15 -17.89
C THR A 89 0.53 -0.35 -19.29
N THR A 90 1.23 -1.49 -19.37
CA THR A 90 1.42 -2.27 -20.59
C THR A 90 0.32 -3.34 -20.69
N THR A 91 0.30 -4.12 -21.77
CA THR A 91 -0.58 -5.30 -21.89
C THR A 91 -0.20 -6.45 -20.94
N GLU A 92 0.98 -6.38 -20.33
CA GLU A 92 1.52 -7.37 -19.37
C GLU A 92 1.19 -7.00 -17.91
N HIS A 93 0.74 -5.76 -17.68
CA HIS A 93 0.28 -5.32 -16.37
C HIS A 93 -1.07 -5.97 -16.03
N MET A 94 -1.06 -6.86 -15.04
CA MET A 94 -2.27 -7.51 -14.55
C MET A 94 -2.89 -6.76 -13.37
N SER A 95 -2.08 -6.42 -12.37
CA SER A 95 -2.55 -5.68 -11.21
C SER A 95 -1.45 -4.89 -10.53
N SER A 96 -1.82 -3.75 -9.93
CA SER A 96 -0.96 -3.07 -8.96
C SER A 96 -1.69 -2.81 -7.64
N ILE A 97 -0.98 -2.97 -6.53
CA ILE A 97 -1.48 -2.58 -5.21
C ILE A 97 -0.75 -1.33 -4.75
N TYR A 98 -1.51 -0.32 -4.33
CA TYR A 98 -0.96 0.83 -3.62
C TYR A 98 -1.17 0.58 -2.13
N ALA A 99 -0.10 0.28 -1.40
CA ALA A 99 -0.12 0.09 0.04
C ALA A 99 0.13 1.43 0.73
N LEU A 100 -0.91 2.01 1.32
CA LEU A 100 -0.82 3.24 2.09
C LEU A 100 -0.84 2.92 3.59
N VAL A 101 0.25 3.23 4.29
CA VAL A 101 0.42 2.99 5.72
C VAL A 101 0.38 4.32 6.46
N LEU A 102 -0.58 4.48 7.37
CA LEU A 102 -0.70 5.67 8.22
C LEU A 102 -0.35 5.30 9.66
N ILE A 103 0.83 5.73 10.11
CA ILE A 103 1.38 5.46 11.45
C ILE A 103 0.92 6.56 12.40
N CYS A 104 0.14 6.19 13.43
CA CYS A 104 -0.60 7.15 14.25
C CYS A 104 -0.15 7.09 15.72
N GLU A 105 0.67 8.05 16.16
CA GLU A 105 1.24 8.09 17.51
C GLU A 105 0.20 8.29 18.61
N GLN A 106 -0.84 9.08 18.33
CA GLN A 106 -1.95 9.32 19.26
C GLN A 106 -3.21 8.51 18.89
N GLY A 107 -3.03 7.45 18.11
CA GLY A 107 -4.11 6.57 17.64
C GLY A 107 -5.01 7.22 16.59
N VAL A 108 -6.14 6.57 16.32
CA VAL A 108 -7.08 6.98 15.27
C VAL A 108 -8.45 7.31 15.87
N GLU A 109 -9.14 8.31 15.34
CA GLU A 109 -10.53 8.56 15.71
C GLU A 109 -11.44 7.42 15.25
N GLU A 110 -12.39 7.01 16.11
CA GLU A 110 -13.32 5.91 15.82
C GLU A 110 -14.11 6.14 14.52
N LYS A 111 -14.55 7.38 14.29
CA LYS A 111 -15.21 7.76 13.04
C LYS A 111 -14.28 7.60 11.84
N ALA A 112 -13.01 7.99 11.96
CA ALA A 112 -12.04 7.81 10.90
C ALA A 112 -11.75 6.33 10.63
N ILE A 113 -11.65 5.48 11.67
CA ILE A 113 -11.56 4.02 11.49
C ILE A 113 -12.77 3.51 10.69
N ALA A 114 -13.99 3.85 11.12
CA ALA A 114 -15.22 3.38 10.47
C ALA A 114 -15.33 3.80 9.00
N ASP A 115 -14.93 5.04 8.68
CA ASP A 115 -14.96 5.58 7.32
C ASP A 115 -13.85 4.96 6.46
N LEU A 116 -12.62 4.90 6.96
CA LEU A 116 -11.44 4.46 6.22
C LEU A 116 -11.39 2.94 5.99
N GLN A 117 -11.91 2.12 6.91
CA GLN A 117 -12.01 0.67 6.69
C GLN A 117 -12.98 0.29 5.57
N LYS A 118 -13.98 1.13 5.31
CA LYS A 118 -14.96 0.93 4.21
C LYS A 118 -14.49 1.55 2.90
N LEU A 119 -13.40 2.32 2.91
CA LEU A 119 -12.89 3.00 1.74
C LEU A 119 -12.45 1.99 0.67
N ARG A 120 -12.93 2.21 -0.54
CA ARG A 120 -12.46 1.52 -1.74
C ARG A 120 -11.95 2.56 -2.74
N GLN A 121 -10.69 2.42 -3.13
CA GLN A 121 -10.15 3.12 -4.29
C GLN A 121 -9.68 2.04 -5.25
N HIS A 122 -10.28 2.05 -6.43
CA HIS A 122 -10.08 1.06 -7.48
C HIS A 122 -9.99 1.78 -8.82
N LYS A 123 -9.12 1.30 -9.70
CA LYS A 123 -8.99 1.81 -11.05
C LYS A 123 -8.77 0.67 -12.04
N ASP A 124 -9.65 0.57 -13.01
CA ASP A 124 -9.45 -0.27 -14.19
C ASP A 124 -8.69 0.50 -15.27
N TYR A 125 -7.75 -0.17 -15.94
CA TYR A 125 -7.05 0.37 -17.09
C TYR A 125 -7.59 -0.26 -18.37
N CYS A 126 -8.11 0.56 -19.28
CA CYS A 126 -8.73 0.11 -20.54
C CYS A 126 -9.78 -0.99 -20.33
N PHE A 127 -10.77 -0.78 -19.46
CA PHE A 127 -11.80 -1.78 -19.14
C PHE A 127 -11.17 -3.14 -18.78
N THR A 128 -10.21 -3.13 -17.84
CA THR A 128 -9.39 -4.27 -17.38
C THR A 128 -8.46 -4.94 -18.41
N LEU A 129 -8.48 -4.54 -19.69
CA LEU A 129 -7.59 -5.09 -20.71
C LEU A 129 -6.10 -4.78 -20.46
N LYS A 130 -5.81 -3.80 -19.62
CA LYS A 130 -4.45 -3.48 -19.14
C LYS A 130 -4.35 -3.58 -17.62
N GLY A 131 -5.13 -4.48 -17.04
CA GLY A 131 -5.16 -4.74 -15.61
C GLY A 131 -5.92 -3.69 -14.80
N TRP A 132 -5.66 -3.69 -13.49
CA TRP A 132 -6.33 -2.83 -12.51
C TRP A 132 -5.39 -2.40 -11.37
N SER A 133 -5.82 -1.45 -10.55
CA SER A 133 -5.16 -1.11 -9.29
C SER A 133 -6.15 -0.95 -8.15
N ASP A 134 -5.75 -1.36 -6.95
CA ASP A 134 -6.48 -1.11 -5.70
C ASP A 134 -5.60 -0.41 -4.66
N LEU A 135 -6.24 0.35 -3.77
CA LEU A 135 -5.64 0.85 -2.53
C LEU A 135 -5.81 -0.17 -1.40
N ALA A 136 -4.70 -0.69 -0.90
CA ALA A 136 -4.62 -1.33 0.41
C ALA A 136 -4.26 -0.28 1.47
N LEU A 137 -5.22 0.07 2.34
CA LEU A 137 -5.03 1.05 3.39
C LEU A 137 -4.76 0.36 4.73
N TYR A 138 -3.74 0.82 5.43
CA TYR A 138 -3.32 0.34 6.75
C TYR A 138 -3.27 1.51 7.74
N LEU A 139 -4.02 1.42 8.83
CA LEU A 139 -3.98 2.36 9.94
C LEU A 139 -3.30 1.68 11.12
N VAL A 140 -2.11 2.14 11.46
CA VAL A 140 -1.29 1.60 12.54
C VAL A 140 -1.55 2.46 13.77
N ASP A 141 -2.40 1.97 14.67
CA ASP A 141 -2.72 2.63 15.93
C ASP A 141 -1.68 2.23 16.98
N ILE A 142 -0.74 3.15 17.25
CA ILE A 142 0.40 2.89 18.14
C ILE A 142 -0.05 2.67 19.60
N PRO A 143 -0.90 3.54 20.20
CA PRO A 143 -1.39 3.33 21.57
C PRO A 143 -2.17 2.02 21.75
N ALA A 144 -3.04 1.67 20.78
CA ALA A 144 -3.83 0.45 20.85
C ALA A 144 -3.06 -0.81 20.41
N GLN A 145 -1.84 -0.66 19.89
CA GLN A 145 -1.08 -1.70 19.21
C GLN A 145 -1.93 -2.52 18.23
N LYS A 146 -2.74 -1.82 17.43
CA LYS A 146 -3.73 -2.44 16.56
C LYS A 146 -3.60 -1.95 15.14
N LEU A 147 -3.70 -2.88 14.20
CA LEU A 147 -3.75 -2.59 12.78
C LEU A 147 -5.21 -2.64 12.32
N TYR A 148 -5.66 -1.57 11.69
CA TYR A 148 -6.91 -1.55 10.93
C TYR A 148 -6.60 -1.50 9.44
N CYS A 149 -7.40 -2.18 8.62
CA CYS A 149 -7.25 -2.10 7.18
C CYS A 149 -8.61 -2.11 6.47
N ASN A 150 -8.62 -1.65 5.23
CA ASN A 150 -9.74 -1.84 4.33
C ASN A 150 -9.71 -3.25 3.69
N LYS A 151 -10.76 -3.59 2.93
CA LYS A 151 -10.90 -4.94 2.33
C LYS A 151 -9.69 -5.38 1.51
N ALA A 152 -9.09 -4.47 0.73
CA ALA A 152 -7.93 -4.78 -0.10
C ALA A 152 -6.67 -5.09 0.73
N GLY A 153 -6.50 -4.44 1.88
CA GLY A 153 -5.36 -4.65 2.76
C GLY A 153 -5.36 -5.98 3.54
N VAL A 154 -6.49 -6.70 3.59
CA VAL A 154 -6.64 -7.92 4.40
C VAL A 154 -5.63 -9.01 4.03
N LYS A 155 -5.31 -9.15 2.74
CA LYS A 155 -4.44 -10.22 2.22
C LYS A 155 -3.01 -10.11 2.76
N GLU A 156 -2.45 -8.90 2.75
CA GLU A 156 -1.05 -8.65 3.11
C GLU A 156 -0.88 -8.03 4.51
N LYS A 157 -1.96 -7.96 5.30
CA LYS A 157 -1.95 -7.27 6.61
C LYS A 157 -0.90 -7.81 7.60
N ALA A 158 -0.53 -9.09 7.49
CA ALA A 158 0.45 -9.73 8.36
C ALA A 158 1.82 -9.04 8.34
N ILE A 159 2.21 -8.43 7.21
CA ILE A 159 3.47 -7.67 7.08
C ILE A 159 3.45 -6.45 8.01
N PHE A 160 2.29 -5.82 8.16
CA PHE A 160 2.07 -4.57 8.88
C PHE A 160 1.59 -4.78 10.33
N GLU A 161 1.25 -6.01 10.73
CA GLU A 161 0.81 -6.30 12.08
C GLU A 161 1.94 -6.12 13.10
N PHE A 162 1.58 -5.76 14.32
CA PHE A 162 2.51 -5.74 15.45
C PHE A 162 3.04 -7.17 15.67
N ALA A 163 4.34 -7.30 15.96
CA ALA A 163 4.88 -8.60 16.32
C ALA A 163 4.13 -9.14 17.55
N LYS A 164 3.74 -10.42 17.50
CA LYS A 164 3.16 -11.07 18.69
C LYS A 164 4.22 -11.11 19.77
N ALA A 165 3.90 -10.57 20.95
CA ALA A 165 4.71 -10.68 22.15
C ALA A 165 4.78 -12.14 22.62
#